data_AF-A0A7X4CAV1-F1
#
_entry.id   AF-A0A7X4CAV1-F1
#
_cell.length_a   1.000
_cell.length_b   1.000
_cell.length_c   1.000
_cell.angle_alpha   90.00
_cell.angle_beta   90.00
_cell.angle_gamma   90.00
#
_symmetry.space_group_name_H-M   'P 1'
#
loop_
_entity.id
_entity.type
_entity.pdbx_description
1 polymer ?
#
loop_
_entity_poly.entity_id
_entity_poly.type
_entity_poly.pdbx_seq_one_letter_code
_entity_poly.pdbx_strand_id
1 'polypeptide(L)'
;MQVVVAKALLNKGVARAQLGLSEQAIATWDDMIERFGTSQSLEIQEAVATALVSKGMRQTKIGCAEEALHTCEELERRIGTLTGNEAIKFAYSAMYMRATALLLQGRHQAAMDEFRSAYAVFDPGNPTIVQGMIRVMQQLVPGLIAAGVSANDLVEILSSDKAKSDTLWPLVVALRQSAGEVVRAPAEVLEVAADIRARIKAETAEGLPKN
;
A
#
# COMPACT_ATOMS: atom_id res chain seq x y z
N MET A 1 15.68 12.95 -24.40
CA MET A 1 15.01 11.82 -25.09
C MET A 1 14.73 10.63 -24.17
N GLN A 2 15.71 10.14 -23.39
CA GLN A 2 15.52 8.97 -22.51
C GLN A 2 14.37 9.11 -21.50
N VAL A 3 14.22 10.28 -20.86
CA VAL A 3 13.10 10.56 -19.93
C VAL A 3 11.73 10.37 -20.58
N VAL A 4 11.59 10.81 -21.83
CA VAL A 4 10.33 10.67 -22.60
C VAL A 4 10.05 9.20 -22.91
N VAL A 5 11.07 8.45 -23.31
CA VAL A 5 10.95 7.00 -23.57
C VAL A 5 10.58 6.24 -22.29
N ALA A 6 11.23 6.56 -21.16
CA ALA A 6 10.94 5.96 -19.86
C ALA A 6 9.47 6.22 -19.44
N LYS A 7 9.01 7.47 -19.52
CA LYS A 7 7.60 7.83 -19.22
C LYS A 7 6.61 7.17 -20.17
N ALA A 8 6.95 7.03 -21.46
CA ALA A 8 6.09 6.36 -22.43
C ALA A 8 5.95 4.86 -22.14
N LEU A 9 7.04 4.17 -21.79
CA LEU A 9 7.00 2.75 -21.39
C LEU A 9 6.22 2.55 -20.10
N LEU A 10 6.42 3.43 -19.09
CA LEU A 10 5.65 3.41 -17.86
C LEU A 10 4.13 3.47 -18.15
N ASN A 11 3.71 4.47 -18.93
CA ASN A 11 2.30 4.67 -19.27
C ASN A 11 1.73 3.53 -20.12
N LYS A 12 2.55 2.95 -21.02
CA LYS A 12 2.16 1.76 -21.80
C LYS A 12 1.88 0.56 -20.91
N GLY A 13 2.70 0.31 -19.90
CA GLY A 13 2.47 -0.74 -18.92
C GLY A 13 1.18 -0.50 -18.13
N VAL A 14 0.94 0.75 -17.68
CA VAL A 14 -0.29 1.13 -16.97
C VAL A 14 -1.54 0.89 -17.84
N ALA A 15 -1.51 1.33 -19.10
CA ALA A 15 -2.62 1.13 -20.03
C ALA A 15 -2.91 -0.37 -20.25
N ARG A 16 -1.87 -1.20 -20.41
CA ARG A 16 -2.00 -2.66 -20.52
C ARG A 16 -2.62 -3.28 -19.29
N ALA A 17 -2.21 -2.85 -18.09
CA ALA A 17 -2.77 -3.34 -16.84
C ALA A 17 -4.26 -2.98 -16.69
N GLN A 18 -4.65 -1.77 -17.13
CA GLN A 18 -6.05 -1.32 -17.16
C GLN A 18 -6.89 -2.14 -18.15
N LEU A 19 -6.30 -2.58 -19.26
CA LEU A 19 -6.93 -3.50 -20.23
C LEU A 19 -6.95 -4.97 -19.77
N GLY A 20 -6.51 -5.27 -18.54
CA GLY A 20 -6.47 -6.63 -18.02
C GLY A 20 -5.26 -7.47 -18.47
N LEU A 21 -4.38 -6.91 -19.30
CA LEU A 21 -3.21 -7.60 -19.86
C LEU A 21 -2.04 -7.62 -18.87
N SER A 22 -2.20 -8.34 -17.75
CA SER A 22 -1.24 -8.38 -16.63
C SER A 22 0.19 -8.66 -17.06
N GLU A 23 0.39 -9.77 -17.78
CA GLU A 23 1.72 -10.26 -18.17
C GLU A 23 2.41 -9.27 -19.10
N GLN A 24 1.68 -8.71 -20.06
CA GLN A 24 2.23 -7.71 -20.98
C GLN A 24 2.57 -6.40 -20.26
N ALA A 25 1.80 -6.02 -19.24
CA ALA A 25 2.10 -4.85 -18.43
C ALA A 25 3.40 -5.07 -17.64
N ILE A 26 3.51 -6.20 -16.94
CA ILE A 26 4.71 -6.60 -16.19
C ILE A 26 5.93 -6.63 -17.10
N ALA A 27 5.85 -7.30 -18.24
CA ALA A 27 6.94 -7.34 -19.22
C ALA A 27 7.35 -5.95 -19.75
N THR A 28 6.41 -5.00 -19.84
CA THR A 28 6.72 -3.62 -20.25
C THR A 28 7.51 -2.89 -19.17
N TRP A 29 7.12 -3.07 -17.90
CA TRP A 29 7.84 -2.48 -16.79
C TRP A 29 9.22 -3.13 -16.59
N ASP A 30 9.34 -4.45 -16.79
CA ASP A 30 10.63 -5.15 -16.76
C ASP A 30 11.60 -4.63 -17.81
N ASP A 31 11.16 -4.50 -19.07
CA ASP A 31 11.97 -3.90 -20.15
C ASP A 31 12.41 -2.46 -19.82
N MET A 32 11.52 -1.66 -19.23
CA MET A 32 11.86 -0.31 -18.77
C MET A 32 12.90 -0.33 -17.64
N ILE A 33 12.71 -1.19 -16.64
CA ILE A 33 13.58 -1.33 -15.47
C ILE A 33 14.97 -1.81 -15.88
N GLU A 34 15.06 -2.73 -16.85
CA GLU A 34 16.32 -3.22 -17.42
C GLU A 34 17.06 -2.11 -18.17
N ARG A 35 16.37 -1.41 -19.07
CA ARG A 35 16.98 -0.36 -19.92
C ARG A 35 17.46 0.86 -19.14
N PHE A 36 16.74 1.23 -18.09
CA PHE A 36 16.93 2.51 -17.41
C PHE A 36 17.38 2.38 -15.95
N GLY A 37 17.52 1.14 -15.44
CA GLY A 37 17.72 0.88 -14.02
C GLY A 37 19.02 1.37 -13.42
N THR A 38 20.04 1.60 -14.25
CA THR A 38 21.36 2.12 -13.82
C THR A 38 21.53 3.62 -14.06
N SER A 39 20.47 4.30 -14.53
CA SER A 39 20.52 5.72 -14.83
C SER A 39 20.77 6.55 -13.56
N GLN A 40 21.63 7.56 -13.68
CA GLN A 40 21.92 8.54 -12.63
C GLN A 40 20.99 9.77 -12.71
N SER A 41 20.10 9.82 -13.71
CA SER A 41 19.10 10.89 -13.82
C SER A 41 17.99 10.67 -12.80
N LEU A 42 17.81 11.62 -11.88
CA LEU A 42 16.78 11.55 -10.82
C LEU A 42 15.38 11.31 -11.40
N GLU A 43 15.02 12.02 -12.47
CA GLU A 43 13.73 11.84 -13.15
C GLU A 43 13.53 10.42 -13.71
N ILE A 44 14.61 9.77 -14.15
CA ILE A 44 14.57 8.39 -14.63
C ILE A 44 14.50 7.41 -13.44
N GLN A 45 15.23 7.68 -12.35
CA GLN A 45 15.17 6.89 -11.13
C GLN A 45 13.76 6.90 -10.53
N GLU A 46 13.09 8.05 -10.49
CA GLU A 46 11.70 8.18 -10.06
C GLU A 46 10.74 7.41 -11.00
N ALA A 47 10.95 7.49 -12.31
CA ALA A 47 10.15 6.74 -13.28
C ALA A 47 10.31 5.23 -13.09
N VAL A 48 11.53 4.77 -12.84
CA VAL A 48 11.87 3.37 -12.54
C VAL A 48 11.25 2.92 -11.22
N ALA A 49 11.32 3.72 -10.15
CA ALA A 49 10.67 3.43 -8.89
C ALA A 49 9.14 3.34 -9.06
N THR A 50 8.55 4.22 -9.86
CA THR A 50 7.11 4.18 -10.19
C THR A 50 6.73 2.93 -10.98
N ALA A 51 7.60 2.48 -11.91
CA ALA A 51 7.41 1.23 -12.64
C ALA A 51 7.45 0.01 -11.70
N LEU A 52 8.38 -0.02 -10.74
CA LEU A 52 8.48 -1.07 -9.72
C LEU A 52 7.23 -1.11 -8.83
N VAL A 53 6.74 0.04 -8.35
CA VAL A 53 5.47 0.11 -7.61
C VAL A 53 4.32 -0.43 -8.47
N SER A 54 4.21 0.00 -9.72
CA SER A 54 3.12 -0.45 -10.61
C SER A 54 3.18 -1.96 -10.87
N LYS A 55 4.39 -2.49 -11.06
CA LYS A 55 4.65 -3.92 -11.22
C LYS A 55 4.26 -4.70 -9.97
N GLY A 56 4.77 -4.33 -8.80
CA GLY A 56 4.49 -5.04 -7.54
C GLY A 56 3.01 -4.99 -7.16
N MET A 57 2.34 -3.84 -7.35
CA MET A 57 0.89 -3.71 -7.16
C MET A 57 0.10 -4.61 -8.11
N ARG A 58 0.57 -4.81 -9.35
CA ARG A 58 -0.07 -5.74 -10.27
C ARG A 58 0.14 -7.19 -9.84
N GLN A 59 1.36 -7.53 -9.40
CA GLN A 59 1.71 -8.87 -8.93
C GLN A 59 0.89 -9.27 -7.70
N THR A 60 0.75 -8.39 -6.70
CA THR A 60 -0.12 -8.64 -5.53
C THR A 60 -1.57 -8.84 -5.98
N LYS A 61 -2.07 -8.02 -6.91
CA LYS A 61 -3.45 -8.14 -7.43
C LYS A 61 -3.72 -9.47 -8.14
N ILE A 62 -2.74 -10.07 -8.79
CA ILE A 62 -2.89 -11.36 -9.48
C ILE A 62 -2.45 -12.56 -8.63
N GLY A 63 -2.11 -12.36 -7.36
CA GLY A 63 -1.72 -13.43 -6.43
C GLY A 63 -0.26 -13.89 -6.53
N CYS A 64 0.58 -13.23 -7.32
CA CYS A 64 2.01 -13.51 -7.45
C CYS A 64 2.79 -12.92 -6.26
N ALA A 65 2.61 -13.51 -5.08
CA ALA A 65 3.12 -12.96 -3.82
C ALA A 65 4.66 -12.97 -3.73
N GLU A 66 5.31 -14.04 -4.21
CA GLU A 66 6.78 -14.16 -4.15
C GLU A 66 7.46 -13.14 -5.06
N GLU A 67 6.95 -12.96 -6.27
CA GLU A 67 7.47 -11.99 -7.23
C GLU A 67 7.18 -10.55 -6.80
N ALA A 68 6.06 -10.31 -6.11
CA ALA A 68 5.77 -9.03 -5.48
C ALA A 68 6.79 -8.70 -4.38
N LEU A 69 7.13 -9.67 -3.52
CA LEU A 69 8.15 -9.49 -2.48
C LEU A 69 9.51 -9.14 -3.08
N HIS A 70 9.95 -9.87 -4.11
CA HIS A 70 11.20 -9.57 -4.82
C HIS A 70 11.17 -8.15 -5.44
N THR A 71 10.03 -7.74 -5.99
CA THR A 71 9.86 -6.38 -6.55
C THR A 71 9.89 -5.31 -5.46
N CYS A 72 9.36 -5.58 -4.25
CA CYS A 72 9.51 -4.70 -3.09
C CYS A 72 10.97 -4.53 -2.68
N GLU A 73 11.72 -5.63 -2.58
CA GLU A 73 13.14 -5.61 -2.20
C GLU A 73 13.99 -4.83 -3.22
N GLU A 74 13.69 -4.99 -4.51
CA GLU A 74 14.30 -4.18 -5.57
C GLU A 74 13.99 -2.69 -5.40
N LEU A 75 12.72 -2.34 -5.14
CA LEU A 75 12.30 -0.96 -4.93
C LEU A 75 13.04 -0.34 -3.75
N GLU A 76 13.11 -1.03 -2.62
CA GLU A 76 13.81 -0.56 -1.42
C GLU A 76 15.29 -0.29 -1.64
N ARG A 77 15.97 -1.18 -2.37
CA ARG A 77 17.37 -0.95 -2.73
C ARG A 77 17.53 0.29 -3.61
N ARG A 78 16.60 0.56 -4.52
CA ARG A 78 16.69 1.71 -5.43
C ARG A 78 16.30 3.03 -4.79
N ILE A 79 15.34 3.05 -3.87
CA ILE A 79 14.94 4.30 -3.21
C ILE A 79 16.01 4.81 -2.24
N GLY A 80 17.00 3.99 -1.86
CA GLY A 80 18.15 4.43 -1.07
C GLY A 80 18.99 5.53 -1.75
N THR A 81 18.87 5.71 -3.07
CA THR A 81 19.49 6.85 -3.78
C THR A 81 18.58 8.07 -3.89
N LEU A 82 17.29 7.92 -3.61
CA LEU A 82 16.33 9.01 -3.58
C LEU A 82 16.36 9.69 -2.20
N THR A 83 15.96 10.96 -2.15
CA THR A 83 15.90 11.70 -0.88
C THR A 83 14.58 12.46 -0.76
N GLY A 84 14.25 12.88 0.46
CA GLY A 84 13.04 13.66 0.74
C GLY A 84 11.74 12.86 0.57
N ASN A 85 10.67 13.57 0.19
CA ASN A 85 9.32 13.02 0.18
C ASN A 85 9.11 11.89 -0.83
N GLU A 86 9.84 11.89 -1.96
CA GLU A 86 9.72 10.83 -2.97
C GLU A 86 10.20 9.48 -2.43
N ALA A 87 11.36 9.44 -1.76
CA ALA A 87 11.85 8.23 -1.12
C ALA A 87 10.85 7.68 -0.11
N ILE A 88 10.27 8.56 0.72
CA ILE A 88 9.27 8.17 1.72
C ILE A 88 8.00 7.62 1.05
N LYS A 89 7.49 8.28 0.00
CA LYS A 89 6.32 7.82 -0.77
C LYS A 89 6.52 6.41 -1.32
N PHE A 90 7.69 6.14 -1.89
CA PHE A 90 8.01 4.81 -2.42
C PHE A 90 8.21 3.78 -1.31
N ALA A 91 8.79 4.15 -0.17
CA ALA A 91 8.90 3.27 1.00
C ALA A 91 7.52 2.80 1.49
N TYR A 92 6.54 3.70 1.60
CA TYR A 92 5.16 3.30 1.96
C TYR A 92 4.52 2.37 0.92
N SER A 93 4.82 2.58 -0.36
CA SER A 93 4.34 1.70 -1.43
C SER A 93 4.97 0.31 -1.32
N ALA A 94 6.27 0.23 -1.02
CA ALA A 94 6.98 -1.02 -0.76
C ALA A 94 6.39 -1.76 0.45
N MET A 95 6.17 -1.04 1.57
CA MET A 95 5.54 -1.59 2.77
C MET A 95 4.15 -2.17 2.48
N TYR A 96 3.31 -1.43 1.74
CA TYR A 96 1.99 -1.90 1.35
C TYR A 96 2.05 -3.18 0.49
N MET A 97 2.89 -3.17 -0.55
CA MET A 97 3.04 -4.33 -1.43
C MET A 97 3.58 -5.55 -0.66
N ARG A 98 4.57 -5.35 0.23
CA ARG A 98 5.11 -6.40 1.10
C ARG A 98 4.04 -6.95 2.02
N ALA A 99 3.34 -6.09 2.77
CA ALA A 99 2.32 -6.52 3.71
C ALA A 99 1.21 -7.32 3.00
N THR A 100 0.76 -6.86 1.83
CA THR A 100 -0.23 -7.57 1.01
C THR A 100 0.28 -8.92 0.54
N ALA A 101 1.53 -9.00 0.06
CA ALA A 101 2.14 -10.26 -0.36
C ALA A 101 2.31 -11.24 0.82
N LEU A 102 2.66 -10.74 2.01
CA LEU A 102 2.75 -11.54 3.23
C LEU A 102 1.37 -12.10 3.64
N LEU A 103 0.32 -11.30 3.53
CA LEU A 103 -1.06 -11.76 3.76
C LEU A 103 -1.45 -12.87 2.78
N LEU A 104 -1.13 -12.72 1.49
CA LEU A 104 -1.37 -13.76 0.48
C LEU A 104 -0.62 -15.08 0.78
N GLN A 105 0.53 -15.00 1.44
CA GLN A 105 1.28 -16.17 1.91
C GLN A 105 0.80 -16.73 3.26
N GLY A 106 -0.24 -16.17 3.86
CA GLY A 106 -0.69 -16.55 5.20
C GLY A 106 0.23 -16.09 6.34
N ARG A 107 1.21 -15.22 6.05
CA ARG A 107 2.20 -14.72 7.02
C ARG A 107 1.64 -13.50 7.76
N HIS A 108 0.52 -13.70 8.46
CA HIS A 108 -0.28 -12.61 9.04
C HIS A 108 0.50 -11.79 10.08
N GLN A 109 1.32 -12.44 10.91
CA GLN A 109 2.15 -11.74 11.90
C GLN A 109 3.17 -10.80 11.23
N ALA A 110 3.84 -11.26 10.17
CA ALA A 110 4.80 -10.45 9.45
C ALA A 110 4.13 -9.25 8.74
N ALA A 111 2.92 -9.45 8.20
CA ALA A 111 2.13 -8.35 7.64
C ALA A 111 1.74 -7.33 8.72
N MET A 112 1.41 -7.80 9.92
CA MET A 112 1.10 -6.95 11.05
C MET A 112 2.31 -6.14 11.54
N ASP A 113 3.50 -6.72 11.51
CA ASP A 113 4.74 -6.03 11.86
C ASP A 113 5.10 -4.96 10.81
N GLU A 114 4.78 -5.20 9.53
CA GLU A 114 4.92 -4.19 8.47
C GLU A 114 3.96 -3.01 8.69
N PHE A 115 2.70 -3.29 9.07
CA PHE A 115 1.74 -2.24 9.44
C PHE A 115 2.22 -1.40 10.62
N ARG A 116 2.78 -2.04 11.67
CA ARG A 116 3.39 -1.32 12.80
C ARG A 116 4.54 -0.43 12.36
N SER A 117 5.40 -0.93 11.49
CA SER A 117 6.54 -0.18 10.96
C SER A 117 6.08 1.05 10.17
N ALA A 118 5.09 0.87 9.29
CA ALA A 118 4.46 1.97 8.56
C ALA A 118 3.85 3.02 9.52
N TYR A 119 3.24 2.59 10.63
CA TYR A 119 2.65 3.52 11.59
C TYR A 119 3.71 4.23 12.44
N ALA A 120 4.81 3.55 12.76
CA ALA A 120 5.93 4.14 13.49
C ALA A 120 6.55 5.31 12.73
N VAL A 121 6.76 5.16 11.42
CA VAL A 121 7.34 6.20 10.54
C VAL A 121 6.30 7.20 10.00
N PHE A 122 5.01 7.04 10.33
CA PHE A 122 3.95 7.95 9.89
C PHE A 122 4.13 9.32 10.52
N ASP A 123 4.29 10.35 9.69
CA ASP A 123 4.39 11.74 10.11
C ASP A 123 3.13 12.52 9.68
N PRO A 124 2.21 12.84 10.61
CA PRO A 124 1.01 13.60 10.31
C PRO A 124 1.31 15.06 9.92
N GLY A 125 2.51 15.56 10.24
CA GLY A 125 2.95 16.92 9.90
C GLY A 125 3.42 17.09 8.45
N ASN A 126 3.55 16.02 7.66
CA ASN A 126 4.02 16.10 6.28
C ASN A 126 2.87 16.03 5.26
N PRO A 127 2.36 17.18 4.78
CA PRO A 127 1.17 17.24 3.93
C PRO A 127 1.36 16.57 2.57
N THR A 128 2.61 16.40 2.12
CA THR A 128 2.93 15.81 0.81
C THR A 128 2.65 14.32 0.76
N ILE A 129 2.82 13.64 1.90
CA ILE A 129 2.77 12.17 1.98
C ILE A 129 1.64 11.68 2.89
N VAL A 130 1.08 12.53 3.75
CA VAL A 130 0.02 12.17 4.71
C VAL A 130 -1.16 11.46 4.04
N GLN A 131 -1.63 11.95 2.89
CA GLN A 131 -2.76 11.33 2.17
C GLN A 131 -2.41 9.96 1.57
N GLY A 132 -1.17 9.81 1.09
CA GLY A 132 -0.67 8.52 0.61
C GLY A 132 -0.59 7.49 1.75
N MET A 133 -0.08 7.91 2.90
CA MET A 133 0.02 7.07 4.10
C MET A 133 -1.37 6.68 4.64
N ILE A 134 -2.31 7.63 4.73
CA ILE A 134 -3.70 7.34 5.13
C ILE A 134 -4.29 6.26 4.22
N ARG A 135 -4.09 6.39 2.90
CA ARG A 135 -4.58 5.41 1.94
C ARG A 135 -3.98 4.02 2.18
N VAL A 136 -2.66 3.92 2.39
CA VAL A 136 -2.00 2.63 2.68
C VAL A 136 -2.59 1.99 3.94
N MET A 137 -2.73 2.76 5.02
CA MET A 137 -3.32 2.28 6.28
C MET A 137 -4.75 1.77 6.09
N GLN A 138 -5.59 2.55 5.39
CA GLN A 138 -6.97 2.17 5.09
C GLN A 138 -7.09 0.97 4.14
N GLN A 139 -6.10 0.73 3.28
CA GLN A 139 -6.10 -0.40 2.35
C GLN A 139 -5.61 -1.69 2.97
N LEU A 140 -4.70 -1.62 3.96
CA LEU A 140 -4.15 -2.81 4.59
C LEU A 140 -5.03 -3.38 5.72
N VAL A 141 -5.77 -2.51 6.43
CA VAL A 141 -6.61 -2.91 7.56
C VAL A 141 -7.66 -3.99 7.22
N PRO A 142 -8.45 -3.88 6.14
CA PRO A 142 -9.39 -4.93 5.76
C PRO A 142 -8.74 -6.31 5.60
N GLY A 143 -7.61 -6.40 4.88
CA GLY A 143 -6.87 -7.65 4.69
C GLY A 143 -6.30 -8.22 5.99
N LEU A 144 -5.81 -7.36 6.90
CA LEU A 144 -5.36 -7.80 8.23
C LEU A 144 -6.52 -8.40 9.04
N ILE A 145 -7.69 -7.75 9.04
CA ILE A 145 -8.87 -8.28 9.75
C ILE A 145 -9.37 -9.58 9.12
N ALA A 146 -9.42 -9.68 7.79
CA ALA A 146 -9.78 -10.92 7.09
C ALA A 146 -8.80 -12.07 7.42
N ALA A 147 -7.53 -11.73 7.64
CA ALA A 147 -6.51 -12.65 8.12
C ALA A 147 -6.59 -13.00 9.63
N GLY A 148 -7.60 -12.50 10.34
CA GLY A 148 -7.85 -12.81 11.75
C GLY A 148 -7.13 -11.90 12.74
N VAL A 149 -6.51 -10.80 12.29
CA VAL A 149 -5.99 -9.76 13.21
C VAL A 149 -7.17 -9.07 13.89
N SER A 150 -7.11 -8.94 15.20
CA SER A 150 -8.15 -8.28 15.99
C SER A 150 -8.25 -6.80 15.67
N ALA A 151 -9.48 -6.30 15.49
CA ALA A 151 -9.73 -4.86 15.37
C ALA A 151 -9.22 -4.08 16.60
N ASN A 152 -9.23 -4.70 17.80
CA ASN A 152 -8.75 -4.07 19.02
C ASN A 152 -7.24 -3.85 19.00
N ASP A 153 -6.45 -4.80 18.49
CA ASP A 153 -4.99 -4.69 18.39
C ASP A 153 -4.61 -3.55 17.42
N LEU A 154 -5.37 -3.41 16.33
CA LEU A 154 -5.22 -2.30 15.39
C LEU A 154 -5.58 -0.96 16.03
N VAL A 155 -6.66 -0.91 16.82
CA VAL A 155 -7.06 0.31 17.56
C VAL A 155 -6.00 0.70 18.58
N GLU A 156 -5.42 -0.26 19.30
CA GLU A 156 -4.37 0.01 20.29
C GLU A 156 -3.16 0.69 19.63
N ILE A 157 -2.70 0.16 18.48
CA ILE A 157 -1.59 0.75 17.73
C ILE A 157 -1.96 2.14 17.22
N LEU A 158 -3.10 2.28 16.56
CA LEU A 158 -3.54 3.54 15.96
C LEU A 158 -3.89 4.62 16.99
N SER A 159 -4.12 4.24 18.25
CA SER A 159 -4.39 5.16 19.37
C SER A 159 -3.14 5.48 20.20
N SER A 160 -1.98 4.90 19.90
CA SER A 160 -0.75 5.08 20.70
C SER A 160 -0.13 6.47 20.62
N ASP A 161 -0.44 7.24 19.57
CA ASP A 161 0.00 8.61 19.37
C ASP A 161 -1.20 9.48 19.00
N LYS A 162 -1.42 10.56 19.75
CA LYS A 162 -2.60 11.41 19.59
C LYS A 162 -2.64 12.10 18.23
N ALA A 163 -1.54 12.67 17.75
CA ALA A 163 -1.53 13.44 16.50
C ALA A 163 -1.76 12.51 15.29
N LYS A 164 -1.16 11.32 15.32
CA LYS A 164 -1.39 10.28 14.30
C LYS A 164 -2.82 9.76 14.35
N SER A 165 -3.34 9.48 15.55
CA SER A 165 -4.71 9.03 15.78
C SER A 165 -5.73 10.03 15.27
N ASP A 166 -5.53 11.33 15.53
CA ASP A 166 -6.44 12.39 15.07
C ASP A 166 -6.46 12.46 13.54
N THR A 167 -5.32 12.25 12.89
CA THR A 167 -5.21 12.21 11.43
C THR A 167 -5.86 10.97 10.83
N LEU A 168 -5.81 9.84 11.53
CA LEU A 168 -6.41 8.56 11.14
C LEU A 168 -7.78 8.33 11.80
N TRP A 169 -8.43 9.39 12.29
CA TRP A 169 -9.61 9.26 13.13
C TRP A 169 -10.77 8.48 12.48
N PRO A 170 -11.11 8.68 11.19
CA PRO A 170 -12.13 7.85 10.53
C PRO A 170 -11.80 6.36 10.53
N LEU A 171 -10.52 5.98 10.40
CA LEU A 171 -10.07 4.59 10.45
C LEU A 171 -10.22 4.01 11.87
N VAL A 172 -9.83 4.77 12.89
CA VAL A 172 -9.99 4.36 14.30
C VAL A 172 -11.47 4.18 14.65
N VAL A 173 -12.34 5.10 14.22
CA VAL A 173 -13.80 5.02 14.43
C VAL A 173 -14.37 3.77 13.74
N ALA A 174 -13.97 3.50 12.50
CA ALA A 174 -14.41 2.33 11.76
C ALA A 174 -14.04 1.02 12.47
N LEU A 175 -12.82 0.93 12.98
CA LEU A 175 -12.32 -0.25 13.70
C LEU A 175 -13.06 -0.48 15.03
N ARG A 176 -13.20 0.57 15.85
CA ARG A 176 -13.94 0.49 17.13
C ARG A 176 -15.39 0.08 16.92
N GLN A 177 -16.07 0.65 15.93
CA GLN A 177 -17.43 0.25 15.58
C GLN A 177 -17.52 -1.18 15.04
N SER A 178 -16.48 -1.66 14.34
CA SER A 178 -16.40 -3.07 13.90
C SER A 178 -16.17 -4.02 15.08
N ALA A 179 -15.54 -3.55 16.15
CA ALA A 179 -15.41 -4.26 17.43
C ALA A 179 -16.70 -4.19 18.30
N GLY A 180 -17.76 -3.53 17.83
CA GLY A 180 -19.04 -3.41 18.53
C GLY A 180 -19.17 -2.18 19.43
N GLU A 181 -18.20 -1.27 19.43
CA GLU A 181 -18.26 -0.04 20.23
C GLU A 181 -19.17 1.02 19.60
N VAL A 182 -19.93 1.73 20.43
CA VAL A 182 -20.72 2.89 20.01
C VAL A 182 -19.84 4.14 20.11
N VAL A 183 -19.26 4.56 18.98
CA VAL A 183 -18.42 5.76 18.91
C VAL A 183 -19.19 6.96 18.38
N ARG A 184 -19.14 8.08 19.11
CA ARG A 184 -19.70 9.38 18.67
C ARG A 184 -18.62 10.19 17.95
N ALA A 185 -18.92 10.67 16.75
CA ALA A 185 -18.04 11.50 15.92
C ALA A 185 -18.87 12.41 14.99
N PRO A 186 -18.27 13.46 14.38
CA PRO A 186 -18.88 14.27 13.34
C PRO A 186 -19.39 13.44 12.16
N ALA A 187 -20.37 13.96 11.43
CA ALA A 187 -21.04 13.24 10.35
C ALA A 187 -20.05 12.82 9.24
N GLU A 188 -19.11 13.69 8.88
CA GLU A 188 -18.10 13.46 7.85
C GLU A 188 -17.16 12.30 8.23
N VAL A 189 -16.80 12.21 9.51
CA VAL A 189 -15.95 11.14 10.03
C VAL A 189 -16.71 9.82 10.03
N LEU A 190 -18.00 9.84 10.40
CA LEU A 190 -18.86 8.67 10.41
C LEU A 190 -19.12 8.14 8.99
N GLU A 191 -19.22 9.01 7.99
CA GLU A 191 -19.37 8.65 6.57
C GLU A 191 -18.12 7.91 6.07
N VAL A 192 -16.94 8.51 6.21
CA VAL A 192 -15.68 7.86 5.82
C VAL A 192 -15.47 6.56 6.60
N ALA A 193 -15.80 6.54 7.90
CA ALA A 193 -15.74 5.33 8.69
C ALA A 193 -16.70 4.24 8.17
N ALA A 194 -17.90 4.62 7.70
CA ALA A 194 -18.86 3.67 7.13
C ALA A 194 -18.34 3.00 5.87
N ASP A 195 -17.70 3.76 4.98
CA ASP A 195 -17.07 3.22 3.77
C ASP A 195 -15.95 2.24 4.11
N ILE A 196 -15.11 2.58 5.10
CA ILE A 196 -14.05 1.68 5.59
C ILE A 196 -14.65 0.39 6.17
N ARG A 197 -15.69 0.49 7.01
CA ARG A 197 -16.39 -0.69 7.56
C ARG A 197 -17.00 -1.56 6.46
N ALA A 198 -17.57 -0.96 5.42
CA ALA A 198 -18.12 -1.70 4.29
C ALA A 198 -17.04 -2.51 3.56
N ARG A 199 -15.85 -1.92 3.36
CA ARG A 199 -14.69 -2.62 2.78
C ARG A 199 -14.19 -3.76 3.65
N ILE A 200 -14.06 -3.55 4.97
CA ILE A 200 -13.70 -4.61 5.93
C ILE A 200 -14.67 -5.79 5.83
N LYS A 201 -15.99 -5.51 5.79
CA LYS A 201 -17.02 -6.54 5.65
C LYS A 201 -16.96 -7.29 4.32
N ALA A 202 -16.70 -6.60 3.22
CA ALA A 202 -16.59 -7.23 1.91
C ALA A 202 -15.40 -8.22 1.87
N GLU A 203 -14.24 -7.80 2.36
CA GLU A 203 -13.00 -8.59 2.30
C GLU A 203 -13.05 -9.79 3.27
N THR A 204 -13.62 -9.60 4.47
CA THR A 204 -13.88 -10.71 5.41
C THR A 204 -14.89 -11.72 4.87
N ALA A 205 -15.90 -11.29 4.11
CA ALA A 205 -16.87 -12.18 3.48
C ALA A 205 -16.28 -12.98 2.30
N GLU A 206 -15.36 -12.37 1.54
CA GLU A 206 -14.65 -13.05 0.44
C GLU A 206 -13.62 -14.07 0.93
N GLY A 207 -13.04 -13.86 2.12
CA GLY A 207 -12.11 -14.79 2.77
C GLY A 207 -12.76 -16.02 3.43
N LEU A 208 -14.09 -16.05 3.55
CA LEU A 208 -14.82 -17.24 4.02
C LEU A 208 -14.89 -18.27 2.88
N PRO A 209 -14.53 -19.54 3.12
CA PRO A 209 -14.72 -20.58 2.11
C PRO A 209 -16.21 -20.62 1.72
N LYS A 210 -16.49 -20.55 0.42
CA LYS A 210 -17.84 -20.83 -0.09
C LYS A 210 -18.11 -22.31 0.19
N ASN A 211 -18.94 -22.57 1.20
CA ASN A 211 -19.46 -23.91 1.52
C ASN A 211 -20.11 -24.57 0.31
#